data_AF-A0A1Y2EUM2-F1
#
_entry.id   AF-A0A1Y2EUM2-F1
#
_cell.length_a   1.000
_cell.length_b   1.000
_cell.length_c   1.000
_cell.angle_alpha   90.00
_cell.angle_beta   90.00
_cell.angle_gamma   90.00
#
_symmetry.space_group_name_H-M   'P 1'
#
loop_
_entity.id
_entity.type
_entity.pdbx_description
1 polymer ?
#
loop_
_entity_poly.entity_id
_entity_poly.type
_entity_poly.pdbx_seq_one_letter_code
_entity_poly.pdbx_strand_id
1 'polypeptide(L)'
;MSSAHNHHELPENCVITLITCYSEQEEEIRTTLDSLTLAAYNDDNKLLFIVVDGVITGSGNTQTTSDIILNMLEIEHWSARPTSYCYESVGDIDKQTNMACVYAGHYNYNCRRVPVILVVKCGKESESNDEKPGNRGKRDSQLILMKFLSAVVMNKKMTALEYDLFKKIYQLTRIYPDQYDYVLMVDADTEVHTDSLIRMVRAMNNDPKIMGLCGETRISNKFESWVTMIQIFEYFITHHLGKAFESVFGGVTCLPGCFSMYRVRSQKDEKYFIPLLTSPAIVNEYSSNNVNSLHRKNLFLLGEDRYLTTLLLKNFPRRKTVWISDAICKTQVPNKFHVLLSQRRRWINSTIHNLLELVMVPQLCGIFCCSMQFVILLELISTIVLPVFFVLLIYLFIIGFKSGYIYLTLGIIFLFIFFQIILILCTSQSLSYLFWMIIYLLAYPIWNFLLPIYAFWHFDNFSWGATRKIKCSSEDFYYYSKSYKKLSRDNLVKKYWYQWEYEKRYHDRERMEHKIKKMRKKLSRY
;
A
#
# COMPACT_ATOMS: atom_id res chain seq x y z
N MET A 1 28.91 -19.86 -27.98
CA MET A 1 28.32 -18.98 -29.02
C MET A 1 26.85 -19.31 -29.19
N SER A 2 26.00 -18.52 -28.53
CA SER A 2 24.62 -18.18 -28.90
C SER A 2 24.12 -17.18 -27.84
N SER A 3 24.82 -16.04 -27.77
CA SER A 3 24.44 -14.89 -26.95
C SER A 3 24.43 -13.68 -27.88
N ALA A 4 23.34 -13.52 -28.62
CA ALA A 4 23.08 -12.30 -29.38
C ALA A 4 21.57 -12.18 -29.61
N HIS A 5 21.07 -10.98 -29.32
CA HIS A 5 19.70 -10.48 -29.46
C HIS A 5 18.72 -10.77 -28.33
N ASN A 6 18.63 -9.83 -27.38
CA ASN A 6 17.36 -9.41 -26.80
C ASN A 6 17.43 -7.89 -26.54
N HIS A 7 17.30 -7.12 -27.61
CA HIS A 7 17.03 -5.69 -27.52
C HIS A 7 15.56 -5.50 -27.11
N HIS A 8 15.34 -4.84 -25.98
CA HIS A 8 14.26 -3.86 -25.74
C HIS A 8 12.79 -4.22 -26.01
N GLU A 9 12.34 -5.47 -25.93
CA GLU A 9 10.90 -5.71 -25.82
C GLU A 9 10.42 -5.36 -24.40
N LEU A 10 9.37 -4.53 -24.34
CA LEU A 10 8.66 -4.24 -23.10
C LEU A 10 7.93 -5.51 -22.64
N PRO A 11 7.90 -5.81 -21.32
CA PRO A 11 7.13 -6.94 -20.84
C PRO A 11 5.65 -6.82 -21.22
N GLU A 12 5.02 -7.93 -21.64
CA GLU A 12 3.61 -7.97 -22.04
C GLU A 12 2.64 -8.12 -20.86
N ASN A 13 3.15 -8.31 -19.64
CA ASN A 13 2.31 -8.57 -18.47
C ASN A 13 1.35 -7.42 -18.16
N CYS A 14 0.14 -7.76 -17.72
CA CYS A 14 -0.84 -6.75 -17.31
C CYS A 14 -0.65 -6.39 -15.83
N VAL A 15 -0.54 -5.09 -15.54
CA VAL A 15 -0.26 -4.57 -14.19
C VAL A 15 -1.38 -3.65 -13.73
N ILE A 16 -1.93 -3.91 -12.54
CA ILE A 16 -2.78 -2.96 -11.82
C ILE A 16 -1.91 -2.15 -10.87
N THR A 17 -1.92 -0.84 -10.99
CA THR A 17 -1.32 0.05 -9.99
C THR A 17 -2.39 0.52 -9.02
N LEU A 18 -2.40 -0.04 -7.82
CA LEU A 18 -3.28 0.37 -6.73
C LEU A 18 -2.72 1.62 -6.05
N ILE A 19 -3.48 2.71 -6.09
CA ILE A 19 -3.19 3.94 -5.34
C ILE A 19 -4.27 4.15 -4.28
N THR A 20 -3.88 4.26 -3.02
CA THR A 20 -4.81 4.54 -1.92
C THR A 20 -4.69 6.00 -1.49
N CYS A 21 -5.79 6.73 -1.57
CA CYS A 21 -5.86 8.14 -1.19
C CYS A 21 -6.80 8.32 0.01
N TYR A 22 -6.53 9.32 0.83
CA TYR A 22 -7.34 9.74 1.96
C TYR A 22 -7.47 11.26 2.02
N SER A 23 -6.37 11.97 2.28
CA SER A 23 -6.37 13.42 2.56
C SER A 23 -5.13 14.13 1.99
N GLU A 24 -4.53 13.51 0.98
CA GLU A 24 -3.37 14.03 0.25
C GLU A 24 -3.71 15.33 -0.47
N GLN A 25 -2.69 16.15 -0.73
CA GLN A 25 -2.85 17.39 -1.47
C GLN A 25 -2.92 17.10 -2.97
N GLU A 26 -3.54 18.02 -3.71
CA GLU A 26 -3.63 17.92 -5.17
C GLU A 26 -2.25 17.72 -5.82
N GLU A 27 -1.22 18.44 -5.37
CA GLU A 27 0.14 18.35 -5.91
C GLU A 27 0.79 16.98 -5.65
N GLU A 28 0.56 16.39 -4.46
CA GLU A 28 1.06 15.06 -4.09
C GLU A 28 0.44 13.98 -5.00
N ILE A 29 -0.89 14.02 -5.13
CA ILE A 29 -1.64 13.07 -5.97
C ILE A 29 -1.22 13.23 -7.44
N ARG A 30 -1.13 14.47 -7.93
CA ARG A 30 -0.73 14.77 -9.31
C ARG A 30 0.67 14.26 -9.61
N THR A 31 1.63 14.51 -8.72
CA THR A 31 3.01 14.00 -8.85
C THR A 31 3.03 12.47 -8.96
N THR A 32 2.25 11.79 -8.13
CA THR A 32 2.13 10.33 -8.17
C THR A 32 1.54 9.85 -9.50
N LEU A 33 0.40 10.41 -9.94
CA LEU A 33 -0.26 10.02 -11.18
C LEU A 33 0.57 10.34 -12.44
N ASP A 34 1.22 11.50 -12.48
CA ASP A 34 2.13 11.91 -13.54
C ASP A 34 3.30 10.91 -13.66
N SER A 35 3.93 10.57 -12.53
CA SER A 35 5.07 9.65 -12.50
C SER A 35 4.70 8.23 -12.93
N LEU A 36 3.54 7.72 -12.51
CA LEU A 36 3.00 6.41 -12.92
C LEU A 36 2.61 6.37 -14.39
N THR A 37 2.13 7.50 -14.92
CA THR A 37 1.80 7.64 -16.34
C THR A 37 3.07 7.67 -17.18
N LEU A 38 4.10 8.39 -16.72
CA LEU A 38 5.42 8.43 -17.35
C LEU A 38 6.22 7.13 -17.23
N ALA A 39 5.86 6.22 -16.32
CA ALA A 39 6.53 4.93 -16.20
C ALA A 39 6.58 4.21 -17.56
N ALA A 40 7.80 3.96 -18.05
CA ALA A 40 8.08 3.29 -19.30
C ALA A 40 7.45 1.90 -19.22
N TYR A 41 6.36 1.67 -19.95
CA TYR A 41 5.60 0.43 -20.02
C TYR A 41 4.49 0.65 -21.05
N ASN A 42 3.89 -0.41 -21.61
CA ASN A 42 2.74 -0.22 -22.50
C ASN A 42 1.53 0.32 -21.70
N ASP A 43 0.92 1.42 -22.16
CA ASP A 43 -0.23 2.03 -21.48
C ASP A 43 -1.46 1.13 -21.50
N ASP A 44 -1.64 0.31 -22.54
CA ASP A 44 -2.73 -0.65 -22.65
C ASP A 44 -2.65 -1.78 -21.61
N ASN A 45 -1.43 -2.08 -21.14
CA ASN A 45 -1.17 -3.13 -20.16
C ASN A 45 -1.10 -2.58 -18.72
N LYS A 46 -1.32 -1.28 -18.52
CA LYS A 46 -1.37 -0.63 -17.21
C LYS A 46 -2.79 -0.23 -16.88
N LEU A 47 -3.24 -0.52 -15.66
CA LEU A 47 -4.47 0.02 -15.12
C LEU A 47 -4.18 0.77 -13.82
N LEU A 48 -4.50 2.07 -13.76
CA LEU A 48 -4.48 2.79 -12.49
C LEU A 48 -5.78 2.50 -11.73
N PHE A 49 -5.67 1.91 -10.56
CA PHE A 49 -6.78 1.60 -9.68
C PHE A 49 -6.70 2.48 -8.44
N ILE A 50 -7.45 3.55 -8.42
CA ILE A 50 -7.40 4.57 -7.36
C ILE A 50 -8.55 4.31 -6.39
N VAL A 51 -8.25 4.23 -5.09
CA VAL A 51 -9.26 4.09 -4.04
C VAL A 51 -9.19 5.27 -3.08
N VAL A 52 -10.27 6.03 -3.00
CA VAL A 52 -10.42 7.17 -2.08
C VAL A 52 -11.16 6.70 -0.83
N ASP A 53 -10.49 6.76 0.32
CA ASP A 53 -10.93 6.21 1.59
C ASP A 53 -11.83 7.18 2.39
N GLY A 54 -13.02 7.44 1.85
CA GLY A 54 -14.02 8.33 2.43
C GLY A 54 -14.16 9.64 1.65
N VAL A 55 -15.28 10.33 1.84
CA VAL A 55 -15.56 11.63 1.22
C VAL A 55 -15.08 12.72 2.18
N ILE A 56 -13.81 13.10 2.05
CA ILE A 56 -13.10 13.92 3.03
C ILE A 56 -12.32 15.04 2.34
N THR A 57 -12.31 16.22 2.98
CA THR A 57 -11.48 17.36 2.57
C THR A 57 -10.25 17.46 3.48
N GLY A 58 -9.08 17.23 2.88
CA GLY A 58 -7.79 17.35 3.56
C GLY A 58 -7.46 18.79 3.99
N SER A 59 -6.60 18.93 5.00
CA SER A 59 -6.14 20.24 5.48
C SER A 59 -5.42 20.99 4.36
N GLY A 60 -5.94 22.16 3.98
CA GLY A 60 -5.37 23.00 2.92
C GLY A 60 -6.01 22.80 1.55
N ASN A 61 -6.87 21.80 1.39
CA ASN A 61 -7.65 21.59 0.17
C ASN A 61 -8.97 22.37 0.23
N THR A 62 -9.44 22.83 -0.93
CA THR A 62 -10.75 23.49 -1.08
C THR A 62 -11.88 22.53 -1.41
N GLN A 63 -11.54 21.34 -1.92
CA GLN A 63 -12.47 20.30 -2.37
C GLN A 63 -12.14 18.95 -1.74
N THR A 64 -13.08 18.00 -1.79
CA THR A 64 -12.83 16.64 -1.31
C THR A 64 -11.74 15.96 -2.15
N THR A 65 -11.01 15.03 -1.54
CA THR A 65 -9.97 14.25 -2.25
C THR A 65 -10.54 13.54 -3.49
N SER A 66 -11.78 13.06 -3.42
CA SER A 66 -12.49 12.47 -4.56
C SER A 66 -12.73 13.46 -5.69
N ASP A 67 -13.12 14.70 -5.39
CA ASP A 67 -13.42 15.70 -6.40
C ASP A 67 -12.14 16.23 -7.06
N ILE A 68 -11.07 16.39 -6.29
CA ILE A 68 -9.73 16.70 -6.80
C ILE A 68 -9.33 15.66 -7.86
N ILE A 69 -9.46 14.37 -7.56
CA ILE A 69 -9.12 13.31 -8.50
C ILE A 69 -10.10 13.30 -9.68
N LEU A 70 -11.40 13.46 -9.47
CA LEU A 70 -12.39 13.51 -10.56
C LEU A 70 -12.08 14.64 -11.56
N ASN A 71 -11.65 15.80 -11.08
CA ASN A 71 -11.26 16.94 -11.92
C ASN A 71 -9.97 16.68 -12.72
N MET A 72 -9.14 15.75 -12.27
CA MET A 72 -7.92 15.33 -12.98
C MET A 72 -8.18 14.27 -14.06
N LEU A 73 -9.35 13.61 -14.05
CA LEU A 73 -9.64 12.47 -14.92
C LEU A 73 -10.54 12.84 -16.10
N GLU A 74 -10.26 12.23 -17.25
CA GLU A 74 -11.20 12.20 -18.39
C GLU A 74 -12.18 11.04 -18.18
N ILE A 75 -13.32 11.32 -17.54
CA ILE A 75 -14.34 10.30 -17.24
C ILE A 75 -15.14 9.93 -18.50
N GLU A 76 -15.25 8.63 -18.75
CA GLU A 76 -16.06 8.10 -19.84
C GLU A 76 -17.54 8.46 -19.66
N HIS A 77 -18.21 8.90 -20.73
CA HIS A 77 -19.62 9.34 -20.66
C HIS A 77 -20.56 8.30 -20.06
N TRP A 78 -20.32 7.02 -20.35
CA TRP A 78 -21.11 5.91 -19.81
C TRP A 78 -20.85 5.65 -18.32
N SER A 79 -19.76 6.16 -17.76
CA SER A 79 -19.39 6.06 -16.34
C SER A 79 -19.60 7.36 -15.56
N ALA A 80 -20.00 8.46 -16.20
CA ALA A 80 -20.12 9.78 -15.58
C ALA A 80 -21.16 9.90 -14.44
N ARG A 81 -22.07 8.92 -14.32
CA ARG A 81 -23.08 8.86 -13.24
C ARG A 81 -23.06 7.48 -12.60
N PRO A 82 -22.10 7.20 -11.69
CA PRO A 82 -22.00 5.89 -11.12
C PRO A 82 -23.10 5.64 -10.10
N THR A 83 -23.38 4.35 -9.88
CA THR A 83 -24.27 3.92 -8.81
C THR A 83 -23.43 3.52 -7.61
N SER A 84 -23.91 3.82 -6.41
CA SER A 84 -23.28 3.36 -5.17
C SER A 84 -23.71 1.92 -4.87
N TYR A 85 -22.77 1.08 -4.44
CA TYR A 85 -22.98 -0.33 -4.16
C TYR A 85 -22.43 -0.72 -2.79
N CYS A 86 -23.18 -1.56 -2.07
CA CYS A 86 -22.77 -2.13 -0.79
C CYS A 86 -21.69 -3.21 -1.00
N TYR A 87 -20.68 -3.21 -0.13
CA TYR A 87 -19.62 -4.22 -0.08
C TYR A 87 -19.22 -4.55 1.36
N GLU A 88 -18.54 -5.67 1.53
CA GLU A 88 -17.98 -6.10 2.82
C GLU A 88 -16.73 -5.31 3.16
N SER A 89 -16.82 -4.56 4.25
CA SER A 89 -15.79 -3.66 4.73
C SER A 89 -15.23 -4.16 6.06
N VAL A 90 -14.01 -3.76 6.41
CA VAL A 90 -13.54 -3.93 7.78
C VAL A 90 -14.19 -2.89 8.70
N GLY A 91 -14.47 -3.28 9.95
CA GLY A 91 -15.07 -2.39 10.95
C GLY A 91 -15.84 -3.14 12.03
N ASP A 92 -16.27 -2.42 13.07
CA ASP A 92 -17.05 -2.98 14.17
C ASP A 92 -18.55 -2.94 13.85
N ILE A 93 -19.24 -4.07 14.09
CA ILE A 93 -20.70 -4.23 14.04
C ILE A 93 -21.30 -3.61 12.77
N ASP A 94 -21.90 -2.42 12.85
CA ASP A 94 -22.56 -1.74 11.75
C ASP A 94 -21.60 -1.26 10.66
N LYS A 95 -20.32 -1.10 10.99
CA LYS A 95 -19.26 -0.65 10.08
C LYS A 95 -18.64 -1.78 9.25
N GLN A 96 -19.10 -3.02 9.40
CA GLN A 96 -18.69 -4.20 8.60
C GLN A 96 -19.18 -4.18 7.15
N THR A 97 -19.99 -3.20 6.79
CA THR A 97 -20.47 -2.96 5.44
C THR A 97 -20.28 -1.48 5.14
N ASN A 98 -19.98 -1.19 3.88
CA ASN A 98 -19.73 0.17 3.42
C ASN A 98 -20.27 0.30 1.99
N MET A 99 -20.41 1.53 1.52
CA MET A 99 -20.87 1.85 0.19
C MET A 99 -19.71 2.47 -0.61
N ALA A 100 -19.60 2.09 -1.88
CA ALA A 100 -18.65 2.70 -2.79
C ALA A 100 -19.26 2.89 -4.17
N CYS A 101 -18.82 3.93 -4.86
CA CYS A 101 -19.12 4.17 -6.26
C CYS A 101 -17.84 4.03 -7.09
N VAL A 102 -18.00 3.60 -8.35
CA VAL A 102 -16.88 3.31 -9.25
C VAL A 102 -16.98 4.21 -10.47
N TYR A 103 -15.93 4.92 -10.82
CA TYR A 103 -15.80 5.66 -12.06
C TYR A 103 -14.76 4.97 -12.96
N ALA A 104 -14.96 5.08 -14.27
CA ALA A 104 -14.04 4.61 -15.29
C ALA A 104 -13.70 5.78 -16.22
N GLY A 105 -12.43 5.94 -16.53
CA GLY A 105 -11.93 7.06 -17.31
C GLY A 105 -10.48 6.85 -17.70
N HIS A 106 -9.84 7.94 -18.11
CA HIS A 106 -8.41 7.96 -18.43
C HIS A 106 -7.71 9.10 -17.70
N TYR A 107 -6.44 8.91 -17.41
CA TYR A 107 -5.54 9.99 -17.02
C TYR A 107 -4.62 10.31 -18.19
N ASN A 108 -4.58 11.59 -18.55
CA ASN A 108 -3.84 12.08 -19.70
C ASN A 108 -2.67 12.94 -19.22
N TYR A 109 -1.45 12.54 -19.57
CA TYR A 109 -0.26 13.32 -19.24
C TYR A 109 0.86 13.06 -20.24
N ASN A 110 1.54 14.13 -20.71
CA ASN A 110 2.65 14.07 -21.67
C ASN A 110 2.39 13.13 -22.87
N CYS A 111 1.25 13.32 -23.55
CA CYS A 111 0.82 12.51 -24.70
C CYS A 111 0.56 11.02 -24.42
N ARG A 112 0.52 10.62 -23.14
CA ARG A 112 0.16 9.27 -22.70
C ARG A 112 -1.25 9.30 -22.12
N ARG A 113 -2.00 8.22 -22.36
CA ARG A 113 -3.38 8.04 -21.95
C ARG A 113 -3.53 6.69 -21.28
N VAL A 114 -3.62 6.68 -19.95
CA VAL A 114 -3.65 5.44 -19.16
C VAL A 114 -5.06 5.22 -18.62
N PRO A 115 -5.63 4.00 -18.71
CA PRO A 115 -6.95 3.73 -18.18
C PRO A 115 -6.95 3.79 -16.65
N VAL A 116 -8.04 4.34 -16.10
CA VAL A 116 -8.24 4.56 -14.67
C VAL A 116 -9.58 3.99 -14.22
N ILE A 117 -9.54 3.23 -13.11
CA ILE A 117 -10.70 2.93 -12.29
C ILE A 117 -10.57 3.68 -10.98
N LEU A 118 -11.52 4.57 -10.70
CA LEU A 118 -11.59 5.33 -9.46
C LEU A 118 -12.72 4.78 -8.59
N VAL A 119 -12.40 4.28 -7.41
CA VAL A 119 -13.34 3.82 -6.40
C VAL A 119 -13.43 4.86 -5.28
N VAL A 120 -14.60 5.44 -5.07
CA VAL A 120 -14.83 6.39 -3.98
C VAL A 120 -15.71 5.73 -2.93
N LYS A 121 -15.15 5.53 -1.73
CA LYS A 121 -15.93 5.04 -0.58
C LYS A 121 -16.77 6.19 -0.03
N CYS A 122 -18.08 6.00 0.01
CA CYS A 122 -19.02 7.05 0.39
C CYS A 122 -19.73 6.82 1.72
N GLY A 123 -19.61 5.64 2.36
CA GLY A 123 -20.31 5.37 3.62
C GLY A 123 -21.79 5.11 3.41
N LYS A 124 -22.45 4.51 4.40
CA LYS A 124 -23.91 4.33 4.36
C LYS A 124 -24.64 5.65 4.55
N GLU A 125 -25.92 5.73 4.18
CA GLU A 125 -26.78 6.87 4.51
C GLU A 125 -26.78 7.22 6.00
N SER A 126 -26.69 6.21 6.89
CA SER A 126 -26.60 6.40 8.34
C SER A 126 -25.31 7.12 8.79
N GLU A 127 -24.25 7.08 7.98
CA GLU A 127 -22.96 7.70 8.27
C GLU A 127 -22.85 9.13 7.71
N SER A 128 -23.96 9.70 7.20
CA SER A 128 -23.96 11.04 6.60
C SER A 128 -23.43 12.14 7.51
N ASN A 129 -23.66 11.97 8.81
CA ASN A 129 -23.34 12.94 9.84
C ASN A 129 -22.08 12.53 10.64
N ASP A 130 -21.44 11.40 10.28
CA ASP A 130 -20.17 11.00 10.90
C ASP A 130 -19.07 11.97 10.46
N GLU A 131 -18.06 12.18 11.32
CA GLU A 131 -16.90 13.02 10.98
C GLU A 131 -16.13 12.52 9.75
N LYS A 132 -16.23 11.21 9.46
CA LYS A 132 -15.46 10.52 8.41
C LYS A 132 -16.31 9.46 7.69
N PRO A 133 -17.29 9.87 6.87
CA PRO A 133 -18.20 8.94 6.21
C PRO A 133 -17.44 7.98 5.27
N GLY A 134 -17.67 6.68 5.43
CA GLY A 134 -17.07 5.65 4.56
C GLY A 134 -15.58 5.39 4.75
N ASN A 135 -14.89 6.12 5.65
CA ASN A 135 -13.48 5.90 5.95
C ASN A 135 -13.28 4.62 6.77
N ARG A 136 -12.36 3.75 6.32
CA ARG A 136 -12.05 2.46 6.99
C ARG A 136 -10.56 2.10 6.99
N GLY A 137 -9.71 3.01 6.55
CA GLY A 137 -8.27 2.86 6.51
C GLY A 137 -7.75 2.22 5.22
N LYS A 138 -6.44 2.34 5.03
CA LYS A 138 -5.70 1.79 3.87
C LYS A 138 -5.92 0.29 3.67
N ARG A 139 -5.95 -0.49 4.76
CA ARG A 139 -6.24 -1.93 4.73
C ARG A 139 -7.55 -2.26 4.01
N ASP A 140 -8.61 -1.52 4.32
CA ASP A 140 -9.91 -1.70 3.68
C ASP A 140 -9.86 -1.36 2.18
N SER A 141 -9.12 -0.30 1.83
CA SER A 141 -8.93 0.11 0.43
C SER A 141 -8.21 -0.97 -0.38
N GLN A 142 -7.17 -1.59 0.19
CA GLN A 142 -6.47 -2.73 -0.41
C GLN A 142 -7.40 -3.94 -0.54
N LEU A 143 -8.24 -4.20 0.47
CA LEU A 143 -9.19 -5.31 0.47
C LEU A 143 -10.24 -5.22 -0.64
N ILE A 144 -10.65 -4.03 -1.07
CA ILE A 144 -11.56 -3.87 -2.23
C ILE A 144 -10.96 -4.57 -3.47
N LEU A 145 -9.71 -4.26 -3.80
CA LEU A 145 -9.04 -4.87 -4.95
C LEU A 145 -8.74 -6.35 -4.71
N MET A 146 -8.23 -6.72 -3.52
CA MET A 146 -7.86 -8.10 -3.21
C MET A 146 -9.07 -9.05 -3.20
N LYS A 147 -10.21 -8.65 -2.61
CA LYS A 147 -11.45 -9.43 -2.61
C LYS A 147 -12.01 -9.55 -4.02
N PHE A 148 -12.03 -8.46 -4.78
CA PHE A 148 -12.43 -8.45 -6.18
C PHE A 148 -11.61 -9.45 -6.99
N LEU A 149 -10.28 -9.32 -7.01
CA LEU A 149 -9.40 -10.24 -7.75
C LEU A 149 -9.51 -11.68 -7.25
N SER A 150 -9.67 -11.91 -5.94
CA SER A 150 -9.95 -13.25 -5.39
C SER A 150 -11.26 -13.82 -5.91
N ALA A 151 -12.30 -13.01 -6.02
CA ALA A 151 -13.58 -13.45 -6.55
C ALA A 151 -13.50 -13.79 -8.04
N VAL A 152 -12.77 -12.99 -8.83
CA VAL A 152 -12.58 -13.26 -10.26
C VAL A 152 -11.72 -14.51 -10.47
N VAL A 153 -10.51 -14.53 -9.92
CA VAL A 153 -9.52 -15.61 -10.13
C VAL A 153 -10.03 -16.96 -9.63
N MET A 154 -10.75 -16.97 -8.49
CA MET A 154 -11.27 -18.22 -7.91
C MET A 154 -12.70 -18.55 -8.33
N ASN A 155 -13.29 -17.78 -9.27
CA ASN A 155 -14.69 -17.91 -9.71
C ASN A 155 -15.68 -18.01 -8.52
N LYS A 156 -15.55 -17.12 -7.53
CA LYS A 156 -16.44 -17.05 -6.37
C LYS A 156 -17.65 -16.14 -6.65
N LYS A 157 -18.60 -16.16 -5.72
CA LYS A 157 -19.71 -15.20 -5.71
C LYS A 157 -19.17 -13.79 -5.49
N MET A 158 -19.65 -12.85 -6.30
CA MET A 158 -19.32 -11.43 -6.28
C MET A 158 -20.47 -10.63 -5.68
N THR A 159 -20.12 -9.58 -4.96
CA THR A 159 -20.99 -8.46 -4.59
C THR A 159 -21.35 -7.63 -5.83
N ALA A 160 -22.35 -6.76 -5.68
CA ALA A 160 -22.73 -5.86 -6.76
C ALA A 160 -21.61 -4.87 -7.13
N LEU A 161 -20.78 -4.43 -6.16
CA LEU A 161 -19.61 -3.59 -6.39
C LEU A 161 -18.56 -4.32 -7.22
N GLU A 162 -18.20 -5.55 -6.84
CA GLU A 162 -17.21 -6.38 -7.55
C GLU A 162 -17.66 -6.69 -8.99
N TYR A 163 -18.95 -6.94 -9.20
CA TYR A 163 -19.50 -7.10 -10.54
C TYR A 163 -19.46 -5.80 -11.36
N ASP A 164 -19.69 -4.64 -10.73
CA ASP A 164 -19.55 -3.35 -11.42
C ASP A 164 -18.09 -3.07 -11.82
N LEU A 165 -17.14 -3.33 -10.91
CA LEU A 165 -15.70 -3.28 -11.21
C LEU A 165 -15.34 -4.18 -12.39
N PHE A 166 -15.79 -5.43 -12.40
CA PHE A 166 -15.53 -6.37 -13.49
C PHE A 166 -15.93 -5.79 -14.85
N LYS A 167 -17.18 -5.31 -14.96
CA LYS A 167 -17.69 -4.75 -16.23
C LYS A 167 -16.91 -3.53 -16.66
N LYS A 168 -16.63 -2.62 -15.72
CA LYS A 168 -15.98 -1.34 -16.03
C LYS A 168 -14.54 -1.54 -16.46
N ILE A 169 -13.79 -2.41 -15.77
CA ILE A 169 -12.42 -2.78 -16.17
C ILE A 169 -12.44 -3.38 -17.58
N TYR A 170 -13.29 -4.37 -17.83
CA TYR A 170 -13.35 -5.01 -19.14
C TYR A 170 -13.81 -4.06 -20.26
N GLN A 171 -14.80 -3.21 -19.98
CA GLN A 171 -15.30 -2.24 -20.96
C GLN A 171 -14.26 -1.17 -21.31
N LEU A 172 -13.48 -0.73 -20.32
CA LEU A 172 -12.44 0.29 -20.47
C LEU A 172 -11.18 -0.26 -21.15
N THR A 173 -10.66 -1.40 -20.66
CA THR A 173 -9.34 -1.92 -21.05
C THR A 173 -9.40 -3.05 -22.08
N ARG A 174 -10.57 -3.69 -22.27
CA ARG A 174 -10.73 -4.94 -23.05
C ARG A 174 -9.93 -6.14 -22.52
N ILE A 175 -9.34 -6.00 -21.33
CA ILE A 175 -8.62 -7.05 -20.62
C ILE A 175 -9.54 -7.60 -19.53
N TYR A 176 -9.64 -8.93 -19.44
CA TYR A 176 -10.39 -9.54 -18.35
C TYR A 176 -9.61 -9.42 -17.03
N PRO A 177 -10.27 -9.14 -15.89
CA PRO A 177 -9.57 -8.90 -14.63
C PRO A 177 -8.67 -10.05 -14.11
N ASP A 178 -8.90 -11.29 -14.56
CA ASP A 178 -8.07 -12.48 -14.24
C ASP A 178 -6.77 -12.57 -15.07
N GLN A 179 -6.65 -11.75 -16.12
CA GLN A 179 -5.44 -11.65 -16.95
C GLN A 179 -4.39 -10.69 -16.36
N TYR A 180 -4.72 -9.94 -15.30
CA TYR A 180 -3.72 -9.13 -14.59
C TYR A 180 -2.79 -10.02 -13.77
N ASP A 181 -1.48 -9.90 -14.04
CA ASP A 181 -0.44 -10.73 -13.44
C ASP A 181 0.05 -10.15 -12.11
N TYR A 182 0.15 -8.82 -12.05
CA TYR A 182 0.80 -8.09 -10.97
C TYR A 182 -0.04 -6.94 -10.45
N VAL A 183 0.07 -6.68 -9.14
CA VAL A 183 -0.48 -5.51 -8.47
C VAL A 183 0.68 -4.71 -7.89
N LEU A 184 0.92 -3.51 -8.40
CA LEU A 184 1.82 -2.52 -7.81
C LEU A 184 1.04 -1.66 -6.83
N MET A 185 1.40 -1.66 -5.55
CA MET A 185 0.82 -0.80 -4.52
C MET A 185 1.70 0.44 -4.33
N VAL A 186 1.09 1.61 -4.42
CA VAL A 186 1.76 2.92 -4.33
C VAL A 186 0.98 3.84 -3.40
N ASP A 187 1.68 4.54 -2.52
CA ASP A 187 1.07 5.59 -1.69
C ASP A 187 0.84 6.85 -2.54
N ALA A 188 -0.19 7.62 -2.21
CA ALA A 188 -0.60 8.77 -3.01
C ALA A 188 0.40 9.96 -3.01
N ASP A 189 1.46 9.89 -2.22
CA ASP A 189 2.56 10.86 -2.10
C ASP A 189 3.92 10.32 -2.61
N THR A 190 3.89 9.30 -3.47
CA THR A 190 5.08 8.62 -4.00
C THR A 190 5.32 8.89 -5.49
N GLU A 191 6.48 9.45 -5.81
CA GLU A 191 6.98 9.64 -7.17
C GLU A 191 7.72 8.37 -7.64
N VAL A 192 7.25 7.72 -8.70
CA VAL A 192 7.88 6.51 -9.26
C VAL A 192 8.83 6.88 -10.39
N HIS A 193 10.08 6.39 -10.32
CA HIS A 193 11.04 6.61 -11.40
C HIS A 193 10.62 5.86 -12.69
N THR A 194 10.91 6.44 -13.84
CA THR A 194 10.30 6.04 -15.12
C THR A 194 10.57 4.58 -15.51
N ASP A 195 11.73 4.03 -15.19
CA ASP A 195 12.11 2.66 -15.50
C ASP A 195 11.75 1.63 -14.41
N SER A 196 11.29 2.07 -13.24
CA SER A 196 11.09 1.20 -12.08
C SER A 196 10.04 0.13 -12.31
N LEU A 197 8.94 0.46 -13.00
CA LEU A 197 7.88 -0.50 -13.29
C LEU A 197 8.40 -1.68 -14.14
N ILE A 198 9.13 -1.40 -15.22
CA ILE A 198 9.75 -2.46 -16.04
C ILE A 198 10.70 -3.31 -15.21
N ARG A 199 11.53 -2.68 -14.37
CA ARG A 199 12.52 -3.40 -13.56
C ARG A 199 11.85 -4.37 -12.59
N MET A 200 10.76 -3.94 -11.94
CA MET A 200 9.96 -4.79 -11.07
C MET A 200 9.31 -5.95 -11.84
N VAL A 201 8.68 -5.67 -12.98
CA VAL A 201 8.05 -6.73 -13.80
C VAL A 201 9.08 -7.73 -14.30
N ARG A 202 10.25 -7.26 -14.77
CA ARG A 202 11.34 -8.15 -15.20
C ARG A 202 11.84 -9.03 -14.06
N ALA A 203 12.00 -8.48 -12.85
CA ALA A 203 12.38 -9.27 -11.69
C ALA A 203 11.35 -10.36 -11.37
N MET A 204 10.05 -10.03 -11.40
CA MET A 204 8.96 -11.01 -11.25
C MET A 204 8.99 -12.10 -12.32
N ASN A 205 9.20 -11.74 -13.59
CA ASN A 205 9.24 -12.71 -14.68
C ASN A 205 10.45 -13.64 -14.59
N ASN A 206 11.60 -13.11 -14.16
CA ASN A 206 12.84 -13.87 -14.08
C ASN A 206 12.83 -14.96 -12.99
N ASP A 207 12.10 -14.76 -11.88
CA ASP A 207 11.96 -15.77 -10.83
C ASP A 207 10.48 -15.99 -10.46
N PRO A 208 9.86 -17.09 -10.95
CA PRO A 208 8.48 -17.47 -10.62
C PRO A 208 8.22 -17.73 -9.12
N LYS A 209 9.27 -17.91 -8.30
CA LYS A 209 9.12 -18.05 -6.84
C LYS A 209 8.90 -16.71 -6.15
N ILE A 210 9.20 -15.58 -6.78
CA ILE A 210 8.92 -14.25 -6.22
C ILE A 210 7.41 -14.03 -6.20
N MET A 211 6.86 -13.88 -5.00
CA MET A 211 5.45 -13.56 -4.78
C MET A 211 5.21 -12.08 -4.49
N GLY A 212 6.22 -11.39 -4.00
CA GLY A 212 6.19 -9.95 -3.74
C GLY A 212 7.60 -9.38 -3.80
N LEU A 213 7.72 -8.12 -4.20
CA LEU A 213 8.96 -7.38 -4.16
C LEU A 213 8.72 -5.92 -3.85
N CYS A 214 9.75 -5.23 -3.36
CA CYS A 214 9.75 -3.78 -3.20
C CYS A 214 10.96 -3.15 -3.87
N GLY A 215 10.85 -1.85 -4.16
CA GLY A 215 11.93 -1.04 -4.70
C GLY A 215 12.70 -0.27 -3.62
N GLU A 216 13.73 0.44 -4.06
CA GLU A 216 14.46 1.44 -3.28
C GLU A 216 13.60 2.70 -3.07
N THR A 217 13.28 2.98 -1.80
CA THR A 217 12.54 4.19 -1.41
C THR A 217 13.50 5.29 -0.99
N ARG A 218 13.56 6.37 -1.77
CA ARG A 218 14.38 7.55 -1.48
C ARG A 218 13.55 8.71 -0.94
N ILE A 219 14.22 9.63 -0.28
CA ILE A 219 13.58 10.85 0.24
C ILE A 219 13.74 11.98 -0.78
N SER A 220 12.65 12.65 -1.14
CA SER A 220 12.66 13.84 -2.01
C SER A 220 12.98 15.13 -1.26
N ASN A 221 12.40 15.34 -0.07
CA ASN A 221 12.48 16.59 0.69
C ASN A 221 13.65 16.63 1.71
N LYS A 222 14.85 16.26 1.27
CA LYS A 222 16.03 16.04 2.15
C LYS A 222 16.48 17.24 3.00
N PHE A 223 16.32 18.45 2.48
CA PHE A 223 16.82 19.69 3.09
C PHE A 223 15.70 20.62 3.57
N GLU A 224 14.45 20.15 3.60
CA GLU A 224 13.30 20.99 3.92
C GLU A 224 13.31 21.44 5.40
N SER A 225 13.78 20.57 6.30
CA SER A 225 13.94 20.89 7.72
C SER A 225 14.98 20.01 8.41
N TRP A 226 15.44 20.40 9.60
CA TRP A 226 16.29 19.53 10.42
C TRP A 226 15.64 18.17 10.70
N VAL A 227 14.31 18.10 10.77
CA VAL A 227 13.54 16.86 10.96
C VAL A 227 13.69 15.95 9.73
N THR A 228 13.67 16.52 8.52
CA THR A 228 13.91 15.73 7.29
C THR A 228 15.35 15.22 7.23
N MET A 229 16.33 16.05 7.64
CA MET A 229 17.76 15.70 7.57
C MET A 229 18.11 14.50 8.45
N ILE A 230 17.57 14.42 9.68
CA ILE A 230 17.89 13.33 10.61
C ILE A 230 17.33 11.97 10.16
N GLN A 231 16.40 11.94 9.20
CA GLN A 231 15.74 10.72 8.70
C GLN A 231 16.50 10.06 7.55
N ILE A 232 17.39 10.77 6.85
CA ILE A 232 17.97 10.27 5.59
C ILE A 232 18.83 9.03 5.80
N PHE A 233 19.73 9.08 6.78
CA PHE A 233 20.56 7.94 7.09
C PHE A 233 19.74 6.79 7.70
N GLU A 234 18.71 7.09 8.49
CA GLU A 234 17.81 6.06 9.03
C GLU A 234 17.11 5.29 7.90
N TYR A 235 16.56 5.99 6.90
CA TYR A 235 15.98 5.36 5.71
C TYR A 235 17.03 4.53 4.95
N PHE A 236 18.27 5.00 4.85
CA PHE A 236 19.34 4.21 4.24
C PHE A 236 19.61 2.90 5.03
N ILE A 237 19.64 2.95 6.36
CA ILE A 237 19.81 1.74 7.17
C ILE A 237 18.60 0.79 7.00
N THR A 238 17.37 1.30 7.11
CA THR A 238 16.17 0.45 7.22
C THR A 238 15.54 0.05 5.89
N HIS A 239 15.55 0.93 4.88
CA HIS A 239 14.91 0.72 3.57
C HIS A 239 15.89 0.30 2.47
N HIS A 240 17.20 0.53 2.66
CA HIS A 240 18.23 0.08 1.72
C HIS A 240 19.02 -1.11 2.29
N LEU A 241 19.87 -0.89 3.30
CA LEU A 241 20.76 -1.94 3.82
C LEU A 241 20.01 -3.12 4.42
N GLY A 242 19.02 -2.85 5.28
CA GLY A 242 18.18 -3.89 5.88
C GLY A 242 17.46 -4.71 4.82
N LYS A 243 16.85 -4.06 3.81
CA LYS A 243 16.14 -4.73 2.73
C LYS A 243 17.05 -5.54 1.81
N ALA A 244 18.23 -5.00 1.50
CA ALA A 244 19.26 -5.73 0.77
C ALA A 244 19.66 -7.00 1.52
N PHE A 245 19.91 -6.90 2.83
CA PHE A 245 20.25 -8.04 3.69
C PHE A 245 19.13 -9.09 3.70
N GLU A 246 17.89 -8.70 4.00
CA GLU A 246 16.75 -9.64 4.04
C GLU A 246 16.51 -10.30 2.68
N SER A 247 16.73 -9.57 1.58
CA SER A 247 16.55 -10.05 0.22
C SER A 247 17.56 -11.13 -0.17
N VAL A 248 18.76 -11.18 0.45
CA VAL A 248 19.72 -12.27 0.25
C VAL A 248 19.11 -13.61 0.68
N PHE A 249 18.27 -13.61 1.71
CA PHE A 249 17.55 -14.79 2.17
C PHE A 249 16.23 -15.03 1.40
N GLY A 250 15.87 -14.14 0.46
CA GLY A 250 14.60 -14.19 -0.25
C GLY A 250 13.38 -14.01 0.67
N GLY A 251 13.57 -13.33 1.80
CA GLY A 251 12.56 -13.20 2.86
C GLY A 251 12.49 -11.79 3.42
N VAL A 252 12.39 -10.77 2.56
CA VAL A 252 12.08 -9.39 2.97
C VAL A 252 10.83 -9.42 3.86
N THR A 253 10.98 -9.04 5.12
CA THR A 253 9.97 -9.25 6.17
C THR A 253 8.87 -8.19 6.17
N CYS A 254 9.12 -7.10 5.44
CA CYS A 254 8.20 -5.99 5.29
C CYS A 254 8.36 -5.40 3.88
N LEU A 255 7.35 -5.61 3.03
CA LEU A 255 7.18 -4.90 1.77
C LEU A 255 6.44 -3.58 2.08
N PRO A 256 7.09 -2.41 1.93
CA PRO A 256 6.49 -1.12 2.28
C PRO A 256 5.32 -0.80 1.35
N GLY A 257 4.23 -0.26 1.90
CA GLY A 257 3.04 0.04 1.09
C GLY A 257 3.20 1.19 0.10
N CYS A 258 4.28 1.97 0.18
CA CYS A 258 4.54 3.06 -0.75
C CYS A 258 5.04 2.60 -2.12
N PHE A 259 5.72 1.44 -2.21
CA PHE A 259 6.28 0.98 -3.47
C PHE A 259 6.61 -0.52 -3.49
N SER A 260 5.56 -1.34 -3.54
CA SER A 260 5.68 -2.80 -3.55
C SER A 260 4.80 -3.45 -4.61
N MET A 261 5.34 -4.44 -5.32
CA MET A 261 4.63 -5.22 -6.33
C MET A 261 4.37 -6.63 -5.84
N TYR A 262 3.15 -7.12 -6.06
CA TYR A 262 2.69 -8.43 -5.66
C TYR A 262 2.22 -9.23 -6.87
N ARG A 263 2.52 -10.53 -6.89
CA ARG A 263 2.00 -11.45 -7.89
C ARG A 263 0.57 -11.87 -7.54
N VAL A 264 -0.35 -11.75 -8.48
CA VAL A 264 -1.75 -12.13 -8.32
C VAL A 264 -1.87 -13.65 -8.21
N ARG A 265 -1.27 -14.36 -9.16
CA ARG A 265 -1.25 -15.82 -9.26
C ARG A 265 0.05 -16.31 -9.87
N SER A 266 0.45 -17.53 -9.55
CA SER A 266 1.58 -18.21 -10.17
C SER A 266 1.07 -19.37 -10.99
N GLN A 267 1.45 -19.46 -12.26
CA GLN A 267 1.22 -20.66 -13.04
C GLN A 267 2.05 -21.81 -12.46
N LYS A 268 1.44 -22.99 -12.30
CA LYS A 268 2.14 -24.22 -11.95
C LYS A 268 2.27 -25.13 -13.17
N ASP A 269 1.15 -25.36 -13.85
CA ASP A 269 1.02 -26.16 -15.07
C ASP A 269 0.01 -25.47 -16.01
N GLU A 270 -0.17 -25.91 -17.26
CA GLU A 270 -1.12 -25.30 -18.21
C GLU A 270 -2.56 -25.18 -17.66
N LYS A 271 -2.99 -26.10 -16.79
CA LYS A 271 -4.35 -26.15 -16.22
C LYS A 271 -4.46 -25.63 -14.79
N TYR A 272 -3.34 -25.42 -14.10
CA TYR A 272 -3.35 -25.12 -12.67
C TYR A 272 -2.53 -23.87 -12.36
N PHE A 273 -3.18 -22.92 -11.71
CA PHE A 273 -2.52 -21.77 -11.09
C PHE A 273 -2.69 -21.81 -9.57
N ILE A 274 -1.76 -21.18 -8.87
CA ILE A 274 -1.80 -20.98 -7.42
C ILE A 274 -2.11 -19.51 -7.18
N PRO A 275 -3.25 -19.15 -6.55
CA PRO A 275 -3.52 -17.78 -6.16
C PRO A 275 -2.52 -17.38 -5.05
N LEU A 276 -1.92 -16.19 -5.18
CA LEU A 276 -0.96 -15.69 -4.20
C LEU A 276 -1.58 -14.53 -3.41
N LEU A 277 -1.48 -13.30 -3.92
CA LEU A 277 -2.15 -12.14 -3.31
C LEU A 277 -3.67 -12.37 -3.15
N THR A 278 -4.27 -13.12 -4.08
CA THR A 278 -5.70 -13.42 -4.13
C THR A 278 -6.11 -14.68 -3.38
N SER A 279 -5.16 -15.34 -2.70
CA SER A 279 -5.42 -16.57 -1.96
C SER A 279 -6.50 -16.35 -0.90
N PRO A 280 -7.52 -17.24 -0.80
CA PRO A 280 -8.53 -17.16 0.24
C PRO A 280 -7.93 -17.10 1.66
N ALA A 281 -6.81 -17.79 1.89
CA ALA A 281 -6.14 -17.78 3.20
C ALA A 281 -5.63 -16.37 3.56
N ILE A 282 -5.01 -15.68 2.60
CA ILE A 282 -4.52 -14.31 2.77
C ILE A 282 -5.70 -13.34 2.93
N VAL A 283 -6.65 -13.37 1.99
CA VAL A 283 -7.76 -12.41 1.95
C VAL A 283 -8.65 -12.54 3.19
N ASN A 284 -8.97 -13.76 3.63
CA ASN A 284 -9.82 -13.97 4.81
C ASN A 284 -9.13 -13.48 6.09
N GLU A 285 -7.85 -13.83 6.30
CA GLU A 285 -7.10 -13.41 7.50
C GLU A 285 -6.88 -11.89 7.51
N TYR A 286 -6.55 -11.30 6.35
CA TYR A 286 -6.35 -9.85 6.20
C TYR A 286 -7.65 -9.05 6.40
N SER A 287 -8.79 -9.62 6.01
CA SER A 287 -10.14 -9.04 6.19
C SER A 287 -10.74 -9.26 7.59
N SER A 288 -10.01 -9.88 8.51
CA SER A 288 -10.52 -10.16 9.86
C SER A 288 -10.92 -8.88 10.60
N ASN A 289 -12.13 -8.90 11.16
CA ASN A 289 -12.67 -7.88 12.06
C ASN A 289 -12.40 -8.18 13.53
N ASN A 290 -11.78 -9.32 13.86
CA ASN A 290 -11.43 -9.62 15.25
C ASN A 290 -10.17 -8.84 15.66
N VAL A 291 -10.39 -7.68 16.27
CA VAL A 291 -9.35 -6.76 16.72
C VAL A 291 -9.38 -6.58 18.25
N ASN A 292 -9.63 -7.67 18.98
CA ASN A 292 -9.91 -7.65 20.42
C ASN A 292 -8.67 -7.52 21.31
N SER A 293 -7.46 -7.65 20.75
CA SER A 293 -6.21 -7.56 21.50
C SER A 293 -5.33 -6.40 21.01
N LEU A 294 -4.50 -5.88 21.91
CA LEU A 294 -3.51 -4.83 21.58
C LEU A 294 -2.61 -5.26 20.43
N HIS A 295 -2.20 -6.53 20.43
CA HIS A 295 -1.41 -7.13 19.38
C HIS A 295 -2.12 -7.09 18.02
N ARG A 296 -3.38 -7.56 17.96
CA ARG A 296 -4.18 -7.55 16.72
C ARG A 296 -4.45 -6.12 16.25
N LYS A 297 -4.73 -5.17 17.15
CA LYS A 297 -4.90 -3.75 16.80
C LYS A 297 -3.66 -3.18 16.12
N ASN A 298 -2.47 -3.45 16.65
CA ASN A 298 -1.22 -2.99 16.03
C ASN A 298 -0.98 -3.59 14.65
N LEU A 299 -1.24 -4.89 14.47
CA LEU A 299 -1.09 -5.57 13.17
C LEU A 299 -2.07 -5.01 12.12
N PHE A 300 -3.33 -4.81 12.48
CA PHE A 300 -4.39 -4.49 11.53
C PHE A 300 -4.61 -2.99 11.27
N LEU A 301 -4.26 -2.12 12.23
CA LEU A 301 -4.54 -0.68 12.15
C LEU A 301 -3.30 0.19 11.92
N LEU A 302 -2.10 -0.30 12.30
CA LEU A 302 -0.86 0.48 12.27
C LEU A 302 0.24 -0.12 11.38
N GLY A 303 0.12 -1.39 11.01
CA GLY A 303 1.14 -2.16 10.31
C GLY A 303 0.56 -3.07 9.24
N GLU A 304 -0.50 -2.65 8.55
CA GLU A 304 -1.23 -3.47 7.60
C GLU A 304 -0.33 -3.99 6.46
N ASP A 305 0.58 -3.18 5.92
CA ASP A 305 1.52 -3.58 4.86
C ASP A 305 2.53 -4.63 5.37
N ARG A 306 3.01 -4.45 6.61
CA ARG A 306 3.88 -5.41 7.31
C ARG A 306 3.15 -6.73 7.54
N TYR A 307 1.92 -6.66 8.02
CA TYR A 307 1.11 -7.82 8.31
C TYR A 307 0.76 -8.58 7.03
N LEU A 308 0.46 -7.89 5.92
CA LEU A 308 0.26 -8.53 4.62
C LEU A 308 1.51 -9.33 4.18
N THR A 309 2.71 -8.76 4.37
CA THR A 309 3.97 -9.47 4.09
C THR A 309 4.12 -10.71 4.98
N THR A 310 3.82 -10.60 6.27
CA THR A 310 3.83 -11.72 7.23
C THR A 310 2.86 -12.83 6.81
N LEU A 311 1.64 -12.48 6.38
CA LEU A 311 0.67 -13.44 5.88
C LEU A 311 1.19 -14.20 4.65
N LEU A 312 1.85 -13.50 3.72
CA LEU A 312 2.45 -14.13 2.54
C LEU A 312 3.55 -15.11 2.92
N LEU A 313 4.49 -14.70 3.79
CA LEU A 313 5.57 -15.56 4.29
C LEU A 313 5.04 -16.79 5.03
N LYS A 314 4.01 -16.61 5.87
CA LYS A 314 3.37 -17.68 6.63
C LYS A 314 2.67 -18.71 5.75
N ASN A 315 1.95 -18.27 4.72
CA ASN A 315 1.15 -19.15 3.87
C ASN A 315 1.96 -19.76 2.70
N PHE A 316 3.06 -19.13 2.30
CA PHE A 316 3.89 -19.57 1.18
C PHE A 316 5.39 -19.63 1.52
N PRO A 317 5.81 -20.46 2.49
CA PRO A 317 7.19 -20.48 2.99
C PRO A 317 8.26 -20.86 1.95
N ARG A 318 7.85 -21.48 0.83
CA ARG A 318 8.76 -21.87 -0.28
C ARG A 318 8.89 -20.80 -1.37
N ARG A 319 8.25 -19.64 -1.19
CA ARG A 319 8.28 -18.49 -2.11
C ARG A 319 9.08 -17.35 -1.52
N LYS A 320 9.43 -16.39 -2.37
CA LYS A 320 10.34 -15.31 -2.01
C LYS A 320 9.65 -13.95 -1.95
N THR A 321 10.08 -13.14 -0.99
CA THR A 321 9.91 -11.69 -0.98
C THR A 321 11.28 -11.04 -1.11
N VAL A 322 11.45 -10.16 -2.11
CA VAL A 322 12.77 -9.61 -2.46
C VAL A 322 12.76 -8.10 -2.57
N TRP A 323 13.93 -7.49 -2.56
CA TRP A 323 14.13 -6.07 -2.77
C TRP A 323 14.95 -5.85 -4.04
N ILE A 324 14.51 -4.88 -4.87
CA ILE A 324 15.12 -4.56 -6.16
C ILE A 324 15.73 -3.16 -6.08
N SER A 325 17.06 -3.09 -5.99
CA SER A 325 17.83 -1.84 -5.87
C SER A 325 17.56 -0.84 -7.00
N ASP A 326 17.36 -1.36 -8.21
CA ASP A 326 17.27 -0.55 -9.41
C ASP A 326 15.86 0.04 -9.61
N ALA A 327 14.84 -0.51 -8.95
CA ALA A 327 13.49 0.04 -9.01
C ALA A 327 13.37 1.11 -7.93
N ILE A 328 13.38 2.37 -8.33
CA ILE A 328 13.44 3.52 -7.41
C ILE A 328 12.10 4.25 -7.35
N CYS A 329 11.70 4.66 -6.14
CA CYS A 329 10.69 5.68 -5.93
C CYS A 329 11.24 6.78 -4.98
N LYS A 330 10.56 7.92 -4.96
CA LYS A 330 10.79 8.97 -3.96
C LYS A 330 9.50 9.24 -3.18
N THR A 331 9.64 9.38 -1.87
CA THR A 331 8.57 9.75 -0.96
C THR A 331 8.94 11.02 -0.21
N GLN A 332 7.93 11.75 0.25
CA GLN A 332 8.12 12.83 1.22
C GLN A 332 8.13 12.27 2.65
N VAL A 333 9.04 12.78 3.49
CA VAL A 333 9.09 12.43 4.91
C VAL A 333 8.59 13.59 5.77
N PRO A 334 8.15 13.34 7.02
CA PRO A 334 7.69 14.41 7.90
C PRO A 334 8.71 15.52 8.08
N ASN A 335 8.29 16.76 7.76
CA ASN A 335 9.08 17.97 7.96
C ASN A 335 8.94 18.57 9.38
N LYS A 336 7.90 18.18 10.13
CA LYS A 336 7.61 18.64 11.50
C LYS A 336 7.81 17.53 12.52
N PHE A 337 8.45 17.85 13.66
CA PHE A 337 8.84 16.85 14.65
C PHE A 337 7.66 16.11 15.30
N HIS A 338 6.55 16.79 15.59
CA HIS A 338 5.36 16.14 16.14
C HIS A 338 4.72 15.14 15.16
N VAL A 339 4.82 15.40 13.85
CA VAL A 339 4.38 14.46 12.80
C VAL A 339 5.31 13.26 12.76
N LEU A 340 6.64 13.48 12.84
CA LEU A 340 7.63 12.42 12.97
C LEU A 340 7.35 11.53 14.20
N LEU A 341 7.08 12.12 15.37
CA LEU A 341 6.73 11.39 16.59
C LEU A 341 5.51 10.48 16.39
N SER A 342 4.43 11.02 15.79
CA SER A 342 3.22 10.25 15.47
C SER A 342 3.51 9.10 14.51
N GLN A 343 4.30 9.34 13.46
CA GLN A 343 4.69 8.31 12.49
C GLN A 343 5.53 7.21 13.15
N ARG A 344 6.55 7.58 13.93
CA ARG A 344 7.48 6.62 14.54
C ARG A 344 6.86 5.82 15.66
N ARG A 345 5.92 6.38 16.42
CA ARG A 345 5.07 5.60 17.33
C ARG A 345 4.38 4.45 16.59
N ARG A 346 3.71 4.74 15.46
CA ARG A 346 3.02 3.71 14.67
C ARG A 346 3.98 2.65 14.15
N TRP A 347 5.12 3.08 13.60
CA TRP A 347 6.11 2.18 13.01
C TRP A 347 6.77 1.28 14.06
N ILE A 348 7.19 1.82 15.21
CA ILE A 348 7.84 1.04 16.26
C ILE A 348 6.85 0.04 16.87
N ASN A 349 5.63 0.48 17.20
CA ASN A 349 4.62 -0.41 17.80
C ASN A 349 4.23 -1.54 16.83
N SER A 350 4.01 -1.23 15.56
CA SER A 350 3.70 -2.26 14.56
C SER A 350 4.90 -3.16 14.26
N THR A 351 6.13 -2.65 14.33
CA THR A 351 7.36 -3.46 14.19
C THR A 351 7.41 -4.55 15.24
N ILE A 352 7.27 -4.20 16.53
CA ILE A 352 7.35 -5.17 17.62
C ILE A 352 6.33 -6.29 17.44
N HIS A 353 5.07 -5.93 17.17
CA HIS A 353 4.03 -6.93 16.98
C HIS A 353 4.19 -7.76 15.71
N ASN A 354 4.68 -7.18 14.62
CA ASN A 354 4.93 -7.95 13.41
C ASN A 354 6.10 -8.93 13.57
N LEU A 355 7.19 -8.49 14.23
CA LEU A 355 8.32 -9.35 14.54
C LEU A 355 7.91 -10.51 15.46
N LEU A 356 7.03 -10.27 16.44
CA LEU A 356 6.47 -11.34 17.29
C LEU A 356 5.73 -12.42 16.48
N GLU A 357 4.93 -12.03 15.48
CA GLU A 357 4.28 -13.00 14.58
C GLU A 357 5.30 -13.71 13.69
N LEU A 358 6.27 -12.98 13.13
CA LEU A 358 7.30 -13.54 12.25
C LEU A 358 8.22 -14.55 12.95
N VAL A 359 8.58 -14.34 14.22
CA VAL A 359 9.35 -15.32 15.02
C VAL A 359 8.60 -16.65 15.12
N MET A 360 7.27 -16.65 15.05
CA MET A 360 6.44 -17.85 15.11
C MET A 360 6.19 -18.47 13.73
N VAL A 361 6.64 -17.85 12.64
CA VAL A 361 6.50 -18.41 11.28
C VAL A 361 7.54 -19.52 11.09
N PRO A 362 7.11 -20.78 10.87
CA PRO A 362 8.04 -21.87 10.63
C PRO A 362 8.65 -21.74 9.23
N GLN A 363 9.85 -22.29 9.04
CA GLN A 363 10.51 -22.44 7.73
C GLN A 363 10.85 -21.12 7.00
N LEU A 364 11.12 -20.04 7.75
CA LEU A 364 11.79 -18.89 7.16
C LEU A 364 13.16 -19.30 6.61
N CYS A 365 13.53 -18.75 5.45
CA CYS A 365 14.77 -19.11 4.77
C CYS A 365 15.99 -18.84 5.67
N GLY A 366 17.02 -19.66 5.57
CA GLY A 366 18.28 -19.48 6.30
C GLY A 366 19.45 -19.86 5.41
N ILE A 367 20.61 -19.26 5.66
CA ILE A 367 21.86 -19.59 4.99
C ILE A 367 22.86 -20.03 6.06
N PHE A 368 23.37 -21.25 5.97
CA PHE A 368 24.34 -21.82 6.92
C PHE A 368 23.86 -21.68 8.39
N CYS A 369 24.71 -21.20 9.30
CA CYS A 369 24.40 -20.96 10.73
C CYS A 369 23.50 -19.73 10.98
N CYS A 370 23.11 -18.99 9.95
CA CYS A 370 22.29 -17.77 10.06
C CYS A 370 20.84 -18.07 9.67
N SER A 371 20.01 -18.37 10.66
CA SER A 371 18.56 -18.50 10.49
C SER A 371 17.91 -17.12 10.44
N MET A 372 17.06 -16.83 9.43
CA MET A 372 16.29 -15.58 9.42
C MET A 372 15.39 -15.45 10.65
N GLN A 373 14.86 -16.56 11.15
CA GLN A 373 14.06 -16.56 12.38
C GLN A 373 14.89 -16.10 13.58
N PHE A 374 16.17 -16.47 13.64
CA PHE A 374 17.10 -15.98 14.67
C PHE A 374 17.43 -14.50 14.48
N VAL A 375 17.64 -14.04 13.24
CA VAL A 375 17.86 -12.60 12.96
C VAL A 375 16.65 -11.75 13.36
N ILE A 376 15.44 -12.20 13.03
CA ILE A 376 14.18 -11.53 13.42
C ILE A 376 14.03 -11.51 14.94
N LEU A 377 14.40 -12.58 15.64
CA LEU A 377 14.43 -12.60 17.10
C LEU A 377 15.43 -11.58 17.67
N LEU A 378 16.64 -11.50 17.10
CA LEU A 378 17.62 -10.50 17.48
C LEU A 378 17.11 -9.08 17.23
N GLU A 379 16.44 -8.83 16.10
CA GLU A 379 15.85 -7.53 15.78
C GLU A 379 14.73 -7.16 16.76
N LEU A 380 13.88 -8.12 17.14
CA LEU A 380 12.83 -7.93 18.14
C LEU A 380 13.43 -7.54 19.50
N ILE A 381 14.40 -8.32 19.98
CA ILE A 381 15.08 -8.03 21.24
C ILE A 381 15.72 -6.64 21.15
N SER A 382 16.48 -6.38 20.09
CA SER A 382 17.20 -5.12 19.86
C SER A 382 16.27 -3.90 19.86
N THR A 383 15.09 -4.02 19.26
CA THR A 383 14.08 -2.95 19.22
C THR A 383 13.57 -2.61 20.62
N ILE A 384 13.35 -3.62 21.48
CA ILE A 384 12.83 -3.44 22.84
C ILE A 384 13.90 -2.84 23.77
N VAL A 385 15.14 -3.31 23.67
CA VAL A 385 16.25 -2.93 24.55
C VAL A 385 16.96 -1.64 24.13
N LEU A 386 16.66 -1.08 22.95
CA LEU A 386 17.35 0.08 22.37
C LEU A 386 17.51 1.27 23.35
N PRO A 387 16.47 1.68 24.11
CA PRO A 387 16.61 2.78 25.08
C PRO A 387 17.56 2.46 26.23
N VAL A 388 17.59 1.19 26.67
CA VAL A 388 18.48 0.73 27.72
C VAL A 388 19.93 0.75 27.24
N PHE A 389 20.19 0.31 26.01
CA PHE A 389 21.52 0.39 25.40
C PHE A 389 22.03 1.83 25.31
N PHE A 390 21.17 2.79 24.99
CA PHE A 390 21.55 4.21 25.00
C PHE A 390 22.00 4.69 26.39
N VAL A 391 21.26 4.33 27.45
CA VAL A 391 21.63 4.67 28.83
C VAL A 391 22.94 3.98 29.24
N LEU A 392 23.10 2.70 28.89
CA LEU A 392 24.33 1.95 29.16
C LEU A 392 25.55 2.55 28.44
N LEU A 393 25.37 3.06 27.22
CA LEU A 393 26.44 3.75 26.49
C LEU A 393 26.91 5.00 27.24
N ILE A 394 25.99 5.81 27.76
CA ILE A 394 26.31 6.99 28.59
C ILE A 394 27.03 6.55 29.87
N TYR A 395 26.55 5.50 30.52
CA TYR A 395 27.15 4.96 31.74
C TYR A 395 28.60 4.47 31.50
N LEU A 396 28.83 3.73 30.42
CA LEU A 396 30.16 3.26 30.02
C LEU A 396 31.12 4.42 29.72
N PHE A 397 30.62 5.50 29.13
CA PHE A 397 31.40 6.71 28.90
C PHE A 397 31.83 7.38 30.22
N ILE A 398 30.90 7.51 31.18
CA ILE A 398 31.17 8.10 32.51
C ILE A 398 32.19 7.25 33.28
N ILE A 399 32.04 5.92 33.28
CA ILE A 399 32.99 5.02 33.95
C ILE A 399 34.34 5.05 33.27
N GLY A 400 34.39 5.00 31.93
CA GLY A 400 35.65 5.07 31.18
C GLY A 400 36.45 6.33 31.56
N PHE A 401 35.75 7.46 31.73
CA PHE A 401 36.37 8.70 32.20
C PHE A 401 36.89 8.59 33.64
N LYS A 402 36.09 8.03 34.56
CA LYS A 402 36.48 7.91 35.99
C LYS A 402 37.58 6.87 36.27
N SER A 403 37.61 5.78 35.50
CA SER A 403 38.49 4.64 35.72
C SER A 403 39.79 4.69 34.91
N GLY A 404 39.95 5.69 34.02
CA GLY A 404 41.12 5.84 33.15
C GLY A 404 41.09 5.00 31.88
N TYR A 405 40.08 4.12 31.69
CA TYR A 405 39.93 3.28 30.49
C TYR A 405 39.19 3.95 29.33
N ILE A 406 39.16 5.29 29.27
CA ILE A 406 38.41 6.05 28.25
C ILE A 406 38.81 5.68 26.82
N TYR A 407 40.09 5.38 26.57
CA TYR A 407 40.59 4.97 25.26
C TYR A 407 40.00 3.65 24.78
N LEU A 408 39.72 2.70 25.68
CA LEU A 408 39.05 1.45 25.34
C LEU A 408 37.61 1.72 24.90
N THR A 409 36.87 2.53 25.65
CA THR A 409 35.49 2.92 25.32
C THR A 409 35.43 3.65 23.97
N LEU A 410 36.31 4.63 23.75
CA LEU A 410 36.41 5.34 22.47
C LEU A 410 36.82 4.43 21.32
N GLY A 411 37.73 3.47 21.56
CA GLY A 411 38.16 2.49 20.58
C GLY A 411 37.02 1.59 20.10
N ILE A 412 36.17 1.12 21.02
CA ILE A 412 34.98 0.32 20.67
C ILE A 412 33.98 1.15 19.83
N ILE A 413 33.67 2.37 20.27
CA ILE A 413 32.76 3.28 19.52
C ILE A 413 33.32 3.57 18.13
N PHE A 414 34.62 3.86 18.04
CA PHE A 414 35.29 4.09 16.77
C PHE A 414 35.20 2.87 15.86
N LEU A 415 35.40 1.66 16.38
CA LEU A 415 35.29 0.42 15.60
C LEU A 415 33.87 0.22 15.03
N PHE A 416 32.83 0.50 15.81
CA PHE A 416 31.45 0.46 15.33
C PHE A 416 31.18 1.48 14.21
N ILE A 417 31.62 2.73 14.39
CA ILE A 417 31.46 3.77 13.36
C ILE A 417 32.27 3.43 12.11
N PHE A 418 33.51 2.96 12.28
CA PHE A 418 34.40 2.56 11.20
C PHE A 418 33.81 1.41 10.37
N PHE A 419 33.21 0.42 11.03
CA PHE A 419 32.50 -0.65 10.35
C PHE A 419 31.33 -0.13 9.51
N GLN A 420 30.55 0.82 10.03
CA GLN A 420 29.46 1.46 9.26
C GLN A 420 30.00 2.23 8.05
N ILE A 421 31.12 2.93 8.19
CA ILE A 421 31.78 3.63 7.07
C ILE A 421 32.16 2.63 5.97
N ILE A 422 32.77 1.50 6.34
CA ILE A 422 33.11 0.43 5.37
C ILE A 422 31.85 -0.06 4.66
N LEU A 423 30.76 -0.34 5.41
CA LEU A 423 29.51 -0.80 4.81
C LEU A 423 28.95 0.20 3.80
N ILE A 424 28.96 1.50 4.10
CA ILE A 424 28.50 2.55 3.18
C ILE A 424 29.35 2.56 1.90
N LEU A 425 30.68 2.49 2.05
CA LEU A 425 31.61 2.50 0.91
C LEU A 425 31.45 1.26 0.03
N CYS A 426 31.22 0.09 0.62
CA CYS A 426 31.04 -1.16 -0.12
C CYS A 426 29.69 -1.28 -0.81
N THR A 427 28.61 -0.76 -0.20
CA THR A 427 27.24 -0.96 -0.72
C THR A 427 26.76 0.19 -1.59
N SER A 428 26.77 1.41 -1.07
CA SER A 428 26.16 2.57 -1.73
C SER A 428 27.11 3.29 -2.69
N GLN A 429 28.42 3.19 -2.45
CA GLN A 429 29.47 3.89 -3.20
C GLN A 429 29.28 5.42 -3.29
N SER A 430 28.40 6.00 -2.47
CA SER A 430 28.08 7.42 -2.44
C SER A 430 28.58 8.04 -1.15
N LEU A 431 29.57 8.93 -1.28
CA LEU A 431 30.18 9.65 -0.15
C LEU A 431 29.18 10.57 0.56
N SER A 432 28.06 10.94 -0.08
CA SER A 432 27.04 11.77 0.55
C SER A 432 26.42 11.10 1.78
N TYR A 433 26.37 9.77 1.84
CA TYR A 433 25.85 9.05 3.02
C TYR A 433 26.76 9.17 4.24
N LEU A 434 28.05 9.46 4.07
CA LEU A 434 28.94 9.77 5.20
C LEU A 434 28.55 11.09 5.87
N PHE A 435 28.17 12.10 5.07
CA PHE A 435 27.63 13.36 5.60
C PHE A 435 26.32 13.13 6.36
N TRP A 436 25.39 12.35 5.78
CA TRP A 436 24.12 12.03 6.45
C TRP A 436 24.31 11.19 7.71
N MET A 437 25.31 10.32 7.74
CA MET A 437 25.67 9.55 8.94
C MET A 437 26.09 10.48 10.08
N ILE A 438 26.87 11.52 9.83
CA ILE A 438 27.25 12.49 10.86
C ILE A 438 26.01 13.18 11.45
N ILE A 439 25.07 13.62 10.60
CA ILE A 439 23.80 14.20 11.05
C ILE A 439 23.00 13.20 11.90
N TYR A 440 22.95 11.94 11.48
CA TYR A 440 22.28 10.89 12.23
C TYR A 440 22.92 10.60 13.59
N LEU A 441 24.26 10.61 13.68
CA LEU A 441 24.99 10.45 14.93
C LEU A 441 24.70 11.59 15.92
N LEU A 442 24.55 12.83 15.43
CA LEU A 442 24.10 13.95 16.27
C LEU A 442 22.66 13.76 16.77
N ALA A 443 21.81 13.15 15.95
CA ALA A 443 20.42 12.81 16.29
C ALA A 443 20.27 11.46 17.02
N TYR A 444 21.38 10.78 17.37
CA TYR A 444 21.35 9.45 17.98
C TYR A 444 20.47 9.35 19.25
N PRO A 445 20.44 10.34 20.17
CA PRO A 445 19.53 10.33 21.32
C PRO A 445 18.05 10.36 20.92
N ILE A 446 17.71 11.03 19.82
CA ILE A 446 16.33 11.10 19.32
C ILE A 446 15.91 9.71 18.85
N TRP A 447 16.75 9.06 18.04
CA TRP A 447 16.46 7.76 17.44
C TRP A 447 16.43 6.60 18.43
N ASN A 448 17.37 6.57 19.38
CA ASN A 448 17.56 5.40 20.24
C ASN A 448 16.90 5.53 21.62
N PHE A 449 16.49 6.73 22.02
CA PHE A 449 15.90 6.96 23.34
C PHE A 449 14.54 7.66 23.26
N LEU A 450 14.48 8.86 22.70
CA LEU A 450 13.26 9.67 22.71
C LEU A 450 12.11 9.02 21.93
N LEU A 451 12.35 8.62 20.67
CA LEU A 451 11.31 8.04 19.82
C LEU A 451 10.81 6.68 20.36
N PRO A 452 11.67 5.72 20.75
CA PRO A 452 11.19 4.44 21.28
C PRO A 452 10.48 4.59 22.64
N ILE A 453 10.97 5.43 23.56
CA ILE A 453 10.29 5.66 24.85
C ILE A 453 8.92 6.28 24.60
N TYR A 454 8.81 7.28 23.72
CA TYR A 454 7.53 7.85 23.35
C TYR A 454 6.57 6.79 22.78
N ALA A 455 7.09 5.89 21.94
CA ALA A 455 6.33 4.80 21.35
C ALA A 455 5.81 3.81 22.41
N PHE A 456 6.68 3.39 23.34
CA PHE A 456 6.35 2.48 24.43
C PHE A 456 5.39 3.11 25.45
N TRP A 457 5.51 4.41 25.69
CA TRP A 457 4.58 5.14 26.57
C TRP A 457 3.18 5.23 25.97
N HIS A 458 3.06 5.33 24.64
CA HIS A 458 1.79 5.44 23.92
C HIS A 458 1.48 4.17 23.12
N PHE A 459 1.79 3.01 23.70
CA PHE A 459 1.70 1.72 23.00
C PHE A 459 0.25 1.31 22.67
N ASP A 460 -0.72 1.86 23.39
CA ASP A 460 -2.16 1.69 23.23
C ASP A 460 -2.84 2.78 22.39
N ASN A 461 -2.07 3.75 21.86
CA ASN A 461 -2.62 4.83 21.08
C ASN A 461 -2.72 4.48 19.58
N PHE A 462 -3.94 4.17 19.15
CA PHE A 462 -4.29 3.85 17.76
C PHE A 462 -4.81 5.05 16.94
N SER A 463 -4.85 6.25 17.54
CA SER A 463 -5.25 7.44 16.79
C SER A 463 -4.23 7.74 15.71
N TRP A 464 -4.70 8.03 14.49
CA TRP A 464 -3.83 8.63 13.48
C TRP A 464 -3.60 10.07 13.93
N GLY A 465 -2.51 10.31 14.67
CA GLY A 465 -2.19 11.63 15.22
C GLY A 465 -2.29 12.64 14.09
N ALA A 466 -3.26 13.56 14.19
CA ALA A 466 -3.78 14.33 13.09
C ALA A 466 -2.64 15.00 12.30
N THR A 467 -2.22 14.36 11.20
CA THR A 467 -1.21 14.95 10.33
C THR A 467 -1.83 16.08 9.53
N ARG A 468 -3.16 16.07 9.38
CA ARG A 468 -3.99 17.08 8.72
C ARG A 468 -5.32 17.23 9.47
N LYS A 469 -5.73 18.45 9.82
CA LYS A 469 -7.07 18.73 10.34
C LYS A 469 -8.07 18.58 9.20
N ILE A 470 -9.11 17.78 9.39
CA ILE A 470 -10.11 17.47 8.37
C ILE A 470 -11.35 18.34 8.60
N LYS A 471 -12.00 18.78 7.52
CA LYS A 471 -13.35 19.33 7.54
C LYS A 471 -14.23 18.48 6.62
N CYS A 472 -15.46 18.21 7.04
CA CYS A 472 -16.48 17.57 6.19
C CYS A 472 -17.64 18.56 6.02
N SER A 473 -18.13 18.73 4.79
CA SER A 473 -19.35 19.48 4.52
C SER A 473 -20.52 18.51 4.32
N SER A 474 -21.72 18.86 4.79
CA SER A 474 -22.92 18.02 4.65
C SER A 474 -23.44 17.95 3.20
N GLU A 475 -23.08 18.92 2.37
CA GLU A 475 -23.48 18.98 0.95
C GLU A 475 -22.74 17.95 0.09
N ASP A 476 -21.44 17.72 0.35
CA ASP A 476 -20.62 16.75 -0.40
C ASP A 476 -21.15 15.32 -0.22
N PHE A 477 -21.50 14.93 1.01
CA PHE A 477 -22.12 13.64 1.28
C PHE A 477 -23.48 13.51 0.57
N TYR A 478 -24.26 14.59 0.50
CA TYR A 478 -25.59 14.58 -0.11
C TYR A 478 -25.53 14.31 -1.63
N TYR A 479 -24.46 14.69 -2.33
CA TYR A 479 -24.26 14.36 -3.74
C TYR A 479 -24.10 12.85 -3.96
N TYR A 480 -23.24 12.21 -3.17
CA TYR A 480 -23.07 10.76 -3.21
C TYR A 480 -24.33 10.03 -2.74
N SER A 481 -25.11 10.63 -1.84
CA SER A 481 -26.35 10.04 -1.36
C SER A 481 -27.52 10.10 -2.33
N LYS A 482 -27.61 11.14 -3.18
CA LYS A 482 -28.67 11.23 -4.21
C LYS A 482 -28.57 10.12 -5.26
N SER A 483 -27.42 9.45 -5.37
CA SER A 483 -27.21 8.26 -6.20
C SER A 483 -27.74 6.96 -5.59
N TYR A 484 -28.27 6.98 -4.35
CA TYR A 484 -29.04 5.88 -3.76
C TYR A 484 -30.39 5.74 -4.46
N LYS A 485 -30.41 5.05 -5.62
CA LYS A 485 -31.69 4.59 -6.16
C LYS A 485 -32.29 3.55 -5.22
N LYS A 486 -33.48 3.87 -4.67
CA LYS A 486 -34.39 3.05 -3.83
C LYS A 486 -34.77 1.70 -4.47
N LEU A 487 -33.80 0.81 -4.68
CA LEU A 487 -34.03 -0.58 -5.05
C LEU A 487 -33.15 -1.48 -4.17
N SER A 488 -33.68 -1.86 -3.00
CA SER A 488 -33.31 -3.03 -2.18
C SER A 488 -31.82 -3.39 -2.05
N ARG A 489 -30.90 -2.41 -1.90
CA ARG A 489 -29.44 -2.63 -1.98
C ARG A 489 -28.65 -2.36 -0.70
N ASP A 490 -29.32 -2.16 0.42
CA ASP A 490 -28.66 -2.16 1.74
C ASP A 490 -28.22 -3.57 2.18
N ASN A 491 -28.82 -4.60 1.58
CA ASN A 491 -28.45 -5.98 1.85
C ASN A 491 -27.26 -6.41 0.98
N LEU A 492 -26.23 -6.90 1.64
CA LEU A 492 -25.06 -7.50 1.01
C LEU A 492 -25.46 -8.80 0.30
N VAL A 493 -25.69 -8.72 -1.02
CA VAL A 493 -26.02 -9.89 -1.85
C VAL A 493 -24.81 -10.33 -2.66
N LYS A 494 -24.47 -11.61 -2.57
CA LYS A 494 -23.39 -12.25 -3.33
C LYS A 494 -23.97 -13.24 -4.33
N LYS A 495 -23.68 -13.05 -5.62
CA LYS A 495 -24.11 -13.94 -6.73
C LYS A 495 -22.94 -14.28 -7.63
N TYR A 496 -23.04 -15.38 -8.36
CA TYR A 496 -22.05 -15.67 -9.41
C TYR A 496 -22.18 -14.68 -10.56
N TRP A 497 -21.08 -14.48 -11.31
CA TRP A 497 -21.04 -13.56 -12.44
C TRP A 497 -22.17 -13.79 -13.46
N TYR A 498 -22.46 -15.05 -13.81
CA TYR A 498 -23.50 -15.38 -14.79
C TYR A 498 -24.91 -14.99 -14.31
N GLN A 499 -25.16 -15.03 -13.00
CA GLN A 499 -26.44 -14.63 -12.41
C GLN A 499 -26.61 -13.11 -12.49
N TRP A 500 -25.54 -12.36 -12.21
CA TRP A 500 -25.53 -10.91 -12.35
C TRP A 500 -25.74 -10.46 -13.81
N GLU A 501 -25.10 -11.13 -14.77
CA GLU A 501 -25.31 -10.84 -16.20
C GLU A 501 -26.74 -11.20 -16.64
N TYR A 502 -27.29 -12.32 -16.18
CA TYR A 502 -28.67 -12.70 -16.47
C TYR A 502 -29.68 -11.65 -15.98
N GLU A 503 -29.58 -11.22 -14.72
CA GLU A 503 -30.48 -10.21 -14.13
C GLU A 503 -30.38 -8.87 -14.84
N LYS A 504 -29.15 -8.46 -15.19
CA LYS A 504 -28.91 -7.25 -15.96
C LYS A 504 -29.59 -7.32 -17.33
N ARG A 505 -29.38 -8.40 -18.09
CA ARG A 505 -30.00 -8.59 -19.41
C ARG A 505 -31.52 -8.61 -19.32
N TYR A 506 -32.05 -9.25 -18.28
CA TYR A 506 -33.49 -9.28 -18.01
C TYR A 506 -34.03 -7.85 -17.78
N HIS A 507 -33.42 -7.08 -16.88
CA HIS A 507 -33.83 -5.70 -16.62
C HIS A 507 -33.62 -4.75 -17.81
N ASP A 508 -32.57 -4.96 -18.61
CA ASP A 508 -32.32 -4.16 -19.82
C ASP A 508 -33.41 -4.43 -20.87
N ARG A 509 -33.86 -5.68 -21.02
CA ARG A 509 -35.02 -6.04 -21.86
C ARG A 509 -36.30 -5.37 -21.37
N GLU A 510 -36.62 -5.44 -20.08
CA GLU A 510 -37.81 -4.79 -19.50
C GLU A 510 -37.80 -3.27 -19.72
N ARG A 511 -36.64 -2.61 -19.53
CA ARG A 511 -36.51 -1.17 -19.79
C ARG A 511 -36.70 -0.83 -21.26
N MET A 512 -36.17 -1.67 -22.16
CA MET A 512 -36.31 -1.49 -23.60
C MET A 512 -37.78 -1.64 -24.02
N GLU A 513 -38.48 -2.66 -23.54
CA GLU A 513 -39.90 -2.86 -23.77
C GLU A 513 -40.73 -1.69 -23.23
N HIS A 514 -40.42 -1.20 -22.03
CA HIS A 514 -41.10 -0.04 -21.46
C HIS A 514 -40.87 1.24 -22.29
N LYS A 515 -39.64 1.48 -22.76
CA LYS A 515 -39.33 2.59 -23.68
C LYS A 515 -40.09 2.47 -25.00
N ILE A 516 -40.13 1.27 -25.59
CA ILE A 516 -40.88 1.00 -26.83
C ILE A 516 -42.37 1.27 -26.62
N LYS A 517 -42.95 0.79 -25.51
CA LYS A 517 -44.35 1.03 -25.16
C LYS A 517 -44.65 2.52 -24.98
N LYS A 518 -43.73 3.28 -24.37
CA LYS A 518 -43.83 4.74 -24.19
C LYS A 518 -43.71 5.49 -25.52
N MET A 519 -42.84 5.06 -26.42
CA MET A 519 -42.71 5.61 -27.77
C MET A 519 -43.95 5.31 -28.62
N ARG A 520 -44.47 4.09 -28.58
CA ARG A 520 -45.73 3.71 -29.26
C ARG A 520 -46.92 4.55 -28.77
N LYS A 521 -47.04 4.78 -27.45
CA LYS A 521 -48.06 5.68 -26.89
C LYS A 521 -47.90 7.16 -27.29
N LYS A 522 -46.67 7.62 -27.55
CA LYS A 522 -46.43 8.97 -28.08
C LYS A 522 -46.80 9.05 -29.56
N LEU A 523 -46.42 8.05 -30.35
CA LEU A 523 -46.73 7.96 -31.77
C LEU A 523 -48.24 7.82 -32.03
N SER A 524 -48.99 7.14 -31.15
CA SER A 524 -50.46 7.05 -31.27
C SER A 524 -51.23 8.30 -30.83
N ARG A 525 -50.52 9.36 -30.41
CA ARG A 525 -51.10 10.66 -30.01
C ARG A 525 -50.84 11.76 -31.05
N TYR A 526 -50.00 11.47 -32.04
CA TYR A 526 -49.86 12.22 -33.28
C TYR A 526 -50.65 11.48 -34.36
#